data_AF-A0A0P1EP31-F1
#
_entry.id   AF-A0A0P1EP31-F1
#
_cell.length_a   1.000
_cell.length_b   1.000
_cell.length_c   1.000
_cell.angle_alpha   90.00
_cell.angle_beta   90.00
_cell.angle_gamma   90.00
#
_symmetry.space_group_name_H-M   'P 1'
#
loop_
_entity.id
_entity.type
_entity.pdbx_description
1 polymer ?
#
loop_
_entity_poly.entity_id
_entity_poly.type
_entity_poly.pdbx_seq_one_letter_code
_entity_poly.pdbx_strand_id
1 'polypeptide(L)'
;MQSPKFQFLKSDIQDVFDVKLLREEWKKRTKPQIRKQLVFDAIEYRDIDQDLTRLLHRFRREVSEGNYVVRMPKRYLTEKSRGLCRQMTLIHPRDLLVLERLSRSVYFELRRKAPSKSAFFEPDDGKFAKGFKQSDFEYGSFASWKKFQKSIFGFAKENDFIVITDVANFYDFINFQHLRNIVSSLAEIRESTLDLLIHVLNRLTWTPDFMPLTQVGMPQIETSATRVLANAMLYEVDKLCEHSAVSNYARFMDDMDVGVESIQKAKAIVRDMDLTLQSRQLRLNSSKTQILSQKDAFKHFCISENLSLNRIETFVEKGRFLKFASRILTAKYEAWLDRSVAGGPGENSLFIKGNG
;
A
#
# COMPACT_ATOMS: atom_id res chain seq x y z
N MET A 1 20.51 27.14 -13.72
CA MET A 1 20.90 27.14 -15.14
C MET A 1 20.21 25.95 -15.80
N GLN A 2 19.42 26.17 -16.87
CA GLN A 2 18.75 25.08 -17.58
C GLN A 2 19.72 24.45 -18.58
N SER A 3 19.66 23.13 -18.74
CA SER A 3 20.42 22.45 -19.79
C SER A 3 19.74 22.66 -21.15
N PRO A 4 20.49 22.66 -22.26
CA PRO A 4 19.89 22.70 -23.61
C PRO A 4 18.91 21.56 -23.88
N LYS A 5 19.08 20.39 -23.22
CA LYS A 5 18.15 19.23 -23.32
C LYS A 5 16.76 19.58 -22.75
N PHE A 6 16.67 20.51 -21.80
CA PHE A 6 15.44 20.79 -21.07
C PHE A 6 14.29 21.27 -21.98
N GLN A 7 14.61 21.94 -23.09
CA GLN A 7 13.60 22.39 -24.05
C GLN A 7 12.78 21.23 -24.64
N PHE A 8 13.38 20.04 -24.76
CA PHE A 8 12.73 18.83 -25.28
C PHE A 8 11.90 18.11 -24.21
N LEU A 9 12.19 18.34 -22.92
CA LEU A 9 11.44 17.75 -21.79
C LEU A 9 10.21 18.59 -21.43
N LYS A 10 10.18 19.86 -21.86
CA LYS A 10 9.14 20.82 -21.49
C LYS A 10 7.76 20.40 -21.98
N SER A 11 7.64 19.92 -23.21
CA SER A 11 6.38 19.42 -23.76
C SER A 11 5.85 18.24 -22.95
N ASP A 12 6.72 17.27 -22.65
CA ASP A 12 6.34 16.09 -21.87
C ASP A 12 5.78 16.46 -20.49
N ILE A 13 6.50 17.33 -19.79
CA ILE A 13 6.11 17.82 -18.47
C ILE A 13 4.78 18.58 -18.56
N GLN A 14 4.60 19.43 -19.57
CA GLN A 14 3.37 20.18 -19.74
C GLN A 14 2.14 19.29 -19.94
N ASP A 15 2.30 18.16 -20.62
CA ASP A 15 1.22 17.19 -20.81
C ASP A 15 0.87 16.45 -19.51
N VAL A 16 1.87 16.00 -18.74
CA VAL A 16 1.63 15.32 -17.45
C VAL A 16 0.93 16.23 -16.45
N PHE A 17 1.32 17.51 -16.46
CA PHE A 17 0.86 18.55 -15.53
C PHE A 17 -0.20 19.47 -16.17
N ASP A 18 -1.06 18.93 -17.04
CA ASP A 18 -2.21 19.69 -17.53
C ASP A 18 -3.09 20.17 -16.37
N VAL A 19 -3.57 21.41 -16.47
CA VAL A 19 -4.29 22.07 -15.38
C VAL A 19 -5.63 21.39 -15.08
N LYS A 20 -6.30 20.82 -16.09
CA LYS A 20 -7.53 20.06 -15.88
C LYS A 20 -7.24 18.78 -15.10
N LEU A 21 -6.21 18.04 -15.51
CA LEU A 21 -5.78 16.81 -14.82
C LEU A 21 -5.37 17.09 -13.37
N LEU A 22 -4.58 18.14 -13.12
CA LEU A 22 -4.18 18.53 -11.77
C LEU A 22 -5.37 18.92 -10.90
N ARG A 23 -6.35 19.64 -11.46
CA ARG A 23 -7.57 20.02 -10.74
C ARG A 23 -8.39 18.79 -10.37
N GLU A 24 -8.50 17.83 -11.26
CA GLU A 24 -9.17 16.56 -10.98
C GLU A 24 -8.46 15.76 -9.89
N GLU A 25 -7.13 15.67 -9.97
CA GLU A 25 -6.30 14.96 -8.99
C GLU A 25 -6.44 15.59 -7.59
N TRP A 26 -6.41 16.92 -7.51
CA TRP A 26 -6.62 17.65 -6.26
C TRP A 26 -7.97 17.31 -5.63
N LYS A 27 -9.05 17.42 -6.41
CA LYS A 27 -10.42 17.24 -5.91
C LYS A 27 -10.72 15.78 -5.55
N LYS A 28 -10.28 14.83 -6.36
CA LYS A 28 -10.64 13.41 -6.22
C LYS A 28 -9.73 12.65 -5.25
N ARG A 29 -8.46 13.04 -5.10
CA ARG A 29 -7.48 12.30 -4.29
C ARG A 29 -6.75 13.15 -3.28
N THR A 30 -5.96 14.12 -3.74
CA THR A 30 -5.02 14.81 -2.86
C THR A 30 -5.72 15.47 -1.68
N LYS A 31 -6.79 16.24 -1.91
CA LYS A 31 -7.52 16.89 -0.82
C LYS A 31 -8.21 15.88 0.12
N PRO A 32 -8.97 14.89 -0.37
CA PRO A 32 -9.51 13.84 0.49
C PRO A 32 -8.46 13.09 1.31
N GLN A 33 -7.30 12.79 0.73
CA GLN A 33 -6.22 12.06 1.40
C GLN A 33 -5.51 12.91 2.45
N ILE A 34 -5.24 14.19 2.15
CA ILE A 34 -4.62 15.09 3.12
C ILE A 34 -5.53 15.34 4.33
N ARG A 35 -6.85 15.39 4.12
CA ARG A 35 -7.81 15.47 5.25
C ARG A 35 -7.76 14.26 6.18
N LYS A 36 -7.26 13.12 5.71
CA LYS A 36 -7.05 11.91 6.52
C LYS A 36 -5.69 11.92 7.23
N GLN A 37 -4.84 12.91 7.00
CA GLN A 37 -3.52 12.92 7.61
C GLN A 37 -3.58 13.16 9.11
N LEU A 38 -2.58 12.67 9.83
CA LEU A 38 -2.45 12.88 11.27
C LEU A 38 -2.51 14.39 11.63
N VAL A 39 -1.89 15.23 10.80
CA VAL A 39 -1.92 16.69 10.99
C VAL A 39 -3.11 17.27 10.24
N PHE A 40 -4.13 17.65 11.01
CA PHE A 40 -5.32 18.32 10.51
C PHE A 40 -5.05 19.81 10.26
N ASP A 41 -5.43 20.31 9.08
CA ASP A 41 -5.46 21.75 8.81
C ASP A 41 -6.78 22.35 9.27
N ALA A 42 -6.72 23.34 10.15
CA ALA A 42 -7.88 23.96 10.80
C ALA A 42 -8.86 24.61 9.80
N ILE A 43 -8.36 25.07 8.64
CA ILE A 43 -9.19 25.67 7.58
C ILE A 43 -9.46 24.71 6.42
N GLU A 44 -9.14 23.42 6.57
CA GLU A 44 -9.35 22.36 5.57
C GLU A 44 -8.85 22.67 4.15
N TYR A 45 -7.71 23.37 4.04
CA TYR A 45 -7.08 23.78 2.79
C TYR A 45 -7.98 24.68 1.92
N ARG A 46 -8.89 25.44 2.56
CA ARG A 46 -9.77 26.40 1.87
C ARG A 46 -9.00 27.53 1.20
N ASP A 47 -7.86 27.92 1.75
CA ASP A 47 -6.92 28.86 1.14
C ASP A 47 -6.42 28.35 -0.23
N ILE A 48 -6.12 27.05 -0.33
CA ILE A 48 -5.72 26.41 -1.60
C ILE A 48 -6.90 26.34 -2.56
N ASP A 49 -8.11 26.05 -2.07
CA ASP A 49 -9.30 25.95 -2.94
C ASP A 49 -9.72 27.29 -3.55
N GLN A 50 -9.66 28.37 -2.77
CA GLN A 50 -10.01 29.72 -3.23
C GLN A 50 -9.14 30.16 -4.42
N ASP A 51 -7.86 29.79 -4.40
CA ASP A 51 -6.87 30.17 -5.40
C ASP A 51 -6.42 29.00 -6.30
N LEU A 52 -7.16 27.89 -6.30
CA LEU A 52 -6.70 26.62 -6.87
C LEU A 52 -6.22 26.77 -8.31
N THR A 53 -7.00 27.40 -9.17
CA THR A 53 -6.65 27.59 -10.59
C THR A 53 -5.33 28.35 -10.73
N ARG A 54 -5.16 29.44 -9.98
CA ARG A 54 -3.94 30.26 -10.00
C ARG A 54 -2.73 29.47 -9.49
N LEU A 55 -2.90 28.69 -8.42
CA LEU A 55 -1.87 27.81 -7.88
C LEU A 55 -1.47 26.72 -8.88
N LEU A 56 -2.43 26.08 -9.55
CA LEU A 56 -2.15 25.04 -10.55
C LEU A 56 -1.40 25.61 -11.77
N HIS A 57 -1.76 26.78 -12.26
CA HIS A 57 -1.01 27.45 -13.34
C HIS A 57 0.41 27.79 -12.90
N ARG A 58 0.58 28.29 -11.68
CA ARG A 58 1.90 28.57 -11.11
C ARG A 58 2.74 27.29 -11.01
N PHE A 59 2.16 26.19 -10.52
CA PHE A 59 2.85 24.91 -10.43
C PHE A 59 3.25 24.36 -11.80
N ARG A 60 2.33 24.34 -12.76
CA ARG A 60 2.64 23.91 -14.13
C ARG A 60 3.81 24.71 -14.69
N ARG A 61 3.82 26.04 -14.48
CA ARG A 61 4.93 26.90 -14.91
C ARG A 61 6.24 26.52 -14.23
N GLU A 62 6.25 26.42 -12.90
CA GLU A 62 7.47 26.09 -12.13
C GLU A 62 8.07 24.74 -12.55
N VAL A 63 7.26 23.70 -12.75
CA VAL A 63 7.75 22.39 -13.22
C VAL A 63 8.22 22.47 -14.68
N SER A 64 7.46 23.15 -15.55
CA SER A 64 7.80 23.30 -16.98
C SER A 64 9.02 24.19 -17.23
N GLU A 65 9.42 24.99 -16.26
CA GLU A 65 10.62 25.82 -16.29
C GLU A 65 11.76 25.23 -15.47
N GLY A 66 11.58 24.04 -14.86
CA GLY A 66 12.63 23.39 -14.06
C GLY A 66 12.96 24.16 -12.77
N ASN A 67 12.08 25.08 -12.34
CA ASN A 67 12.21 25.86 -11.12
C ASN A 67 11.49 25.20 -9.93
N TYR A 68 10.90 24.02 -10.15
CA TYR A 68 10.23 23.26 -9.11
C TYR A 68 11.23 22.74 -8.08
N VAL A 69 11.02 23.10 -6.81
CA VAL A 69 11.79 22.63 -5.67
C VAL A 69 10.85 21.94 -4.69
N VAL A 70 11.19 20.70 -4.32
CA VAL A 70 10.46 19.92 -3.30
C VAL A 70 10.69 20.56 -1.93
N ARG A 71 9.61 20.85 -1.21
CA ARG A 71 9.70 21.40 0.15
C ARG A 71 10.18 20.32 1.12
N MET A 72 10.93 20.74 2.13
CA MET A 72 11.39 19.83 3.17
C MET A 72 10.17 19.21 3.88
N PRO A 73 10.02 17.88 3.88
CA PRO A 73 8.91 17.24 4.57
C PRO A 73 9.13 17.26 6.08
N LYS A 74 8.03 17.22 6.84
CA LYS A 74 8.08 16.96 8.29
C LYS A 74 8.01 15.45 8.52
N ARG A 75 8.53 14.98 9.65
CA ARG A 75 8.54 13.55 9.99
C ARG A 75 8.00 13.35 11.39
N TYR A 76 7.32 12.23 11.60
CA TYR A 76 6.82 11.80 12.90
C TYR A 76 6.99 10.29 13.03
N LEU A 77 7.05 9.84 14.28
CA LEU A 77 7.19 8.43 14.60
C LEU A 77 5.82 7.86 14.96
N THR A 78 5.47 6.75 14.34
CA THR A 78 4.32 5.92 14.74
C THR A 78 4.87 4.68 15.43
N GLU A 79 4.38 4.39 16.63
CA GLU A 79 4.79 3.18 17.35
C GLU A 79 4.39 1.94 16.55
N LYS A 80 5.28 0.94 16.52
CA LYS A 80 4.97 -0.39 16.00
C LYS A 80 4.82 -1.36 17.17
N SER A 81 5.93 -1.91 17.64
CA SER A 81 5.92 -2.88 18.74
C SER A 81 7.28 -2.91 19.42
N ARG A 82 7.32 -3.21 20.72
CA ARG A 82 8.58 -3.38 21.47
C ARG A 82 9.48 -2.13 21.41
N GLY A 83 8.88 -0.94 21.38
CA GLY A 83 9.60 0.34 21.27
C GLY A 83 10.18 0.63 19.88
N LEU A 84 9.94 -0.22 18.88
CA LEU A 84 10.28 0.09 17.50
C LEU A 84 9.27 1.08 16.92
N CYS A 85 9.76 2.07 16.19
CA CYS A 85 8.95 3.07 15.53
C CYS A 85 9.05 2.94 14.01
N ARG A 86 7.95 3.22 13.34
CA ARG A 86 7.90 3.50 11.91
C ARG A 86 8.01 5.01 11.71
N GLN A 87 8.91 5.44 10.84
CA GLN A 87 9.07 6.85 10.54
C GLN A 87 8.16 7.24 9.37
N MET A 88 7.15 8.05 9.67
CA MET A 88 6.21 8.59 8.70
C MET A 88 6.67 9.94 8.17
N THR A 89 6.31 10.23 6.92
CA THR A 89 6.66 11.45 6.20
C THR A 89 5.40 12.27 5.91
N LEU A 90 5.33 13.47 6.50
CA LEU A 90 4.28 14.45 6.24
C LEU A 90 4.73 15.37 5.08
N ILE A 91 4.11 15.17 3.92
CA ILE A 91 4.41 15.91 2.69
C ILE A 91 3.53 17.15 2.60
N HIS A 92 4.12 18.25 2.12
CA HIS A 92 3.38 19.47 1.82
C HIS A 92 2.31 19.22 0.72
N PRO A 93 1.08 19.76 0.83
CA PRO A 93 -0.01 19.49 -0.13
C PRO A 93 0.34 19.66 -1.61
N ARG A 94 1.12 20.69 -1.92
CA ARG A 94 1.71 20.94 -3.25
C ARG A 94 2.53 19.76 -3.78
N ASP A 95 3.47 19.27 -2.98
CA ASP A 95 4.41 18.24 -3.42
C ASP A 95 3.74 16.87 -3.45
N LEU A 96 2.73 16.67 -2.59
CA LEU A 96 1.86 15.52 -2.65
C LEU A 96 1.01 15.50 -3.94
N LEU A 97 0.47 16.65 -4.37
CA LEU A 97 -0.24 16.74 -5.67
C LEU A 97 0.68 16.34 -6.83
N VAL A 98 1.93 16.79 -6.82
CA VAL A 98 2.95 16.43 -7.82
C VAL A 98 3.21 14.92 -7.78
N LEU A 99 3.44 14.36 -6.60
CA LEU A 99 3.73 12.94 -6.42
C LEU A 99 2.54 12.04 -6.85
N GLU A 100 1.31 12.39 -6.47
CA GLU A 100 0.11 11.67 -6.90
C GLU A 100 -0.09 11.77 -8.42
N ARG A 101 0.12 12.95 -9.03
CA ARG A 101 0.01 13.12 -10.49
C ARG A 101 1.04 12.27 -11.24
N LEU A 102 2.28 12.26 -10.78
CA LEU A 102 3.36 11.44 -11.36
C LEU A 102 3.06 9.94 -11.17
N SER A 103 2.73 9.51 -9.95
CA SER A 103 2.36 8.12 -9.67
C SER A 103 1.17 7.66 -10.53
N ARG A 104 0.17 8.53 -10.73
CA ARG A 104 -0.99 8.23 -11.57
C ARG A 104 -0.67 8.13 -13.05
N SER A 105 0.29 8.91 -13.55
CA SER A 105 0.74 8.79 -14.94
C SER A 105 1.38 7.43 -15.23
N VAL A 106 2.01 6.83 -14.21
CA VAL A 106 2.68 5.53 -14.27
C VAL A 106 1.71 4.38 -13.96
N TYR A 107 0.73 4.60 -13.08
CA TYR A 107 -0.17 3.56 -12.56
C TYR A 107 -0.89 2.76 -13.63
N PHE A 108 -1.46 3.40 -14.64
CA PHE A 108 -2.28 2.70 -15.64
C PHE A 108 -1.44 1.73 -16.48
N GLU A 109 -0.23 2.12 -16.84
CA GLU A 109 0.71 1.28 -17.57
C GLU A 109 1.20 0.12 -16.71
N LEU A 110 1.60 0.39 -15.47
CA LEU A 110 2.00 -0.66 -14.52
C LEU A 110 0.88 -1.68 -14.31
N ARG A 111 -0.35 -1.20 -14.10
CA ARG A 111 -1.52 -2.08 -13.90
C ARG A 111 -1.79 -2.95 -15.13
N ARG A 112 -1.64 -2.40 -16.34
CA ARG A 112 -1.82 -3.15 -17.59
C ARG A 112 -0.79 -4.26 -17.74
N LYS A 113 0.42 -4.04 -17.21
CA LYS A 113 1.57 -4.95 -17.30
C LYS A 113 1.77 -5.80 -16.04
N ALA A 114 0.86 -5.72 -15.07
CA ALA A 114 0.93 -6.48 -13.84
C ALA A 114 0.92 -7.99 -14.17
N PRO A 115 1.88 -8.77 -13.65
CA PRO A 115 2.03 -10.19 -13.99
C PRO A 115 0.95 -11.06 -13.35
N SER A 116 0.37 -10.62 -12.24
CA SER A 116 -0.67 -11.32 -11.50
C SER A 116 -1.90 -10.42 -11.30
N LYS A 117 -3.09 -11.02 -11.36
CA LYS A 117 -4.35 -10.38 -10.93
C LYS A 117 -4.59 -10.54 -9.42
N SER A 118 -3.79 -11.34 -8.74
CA SER A 118 -3.88 -11.68 -7.32
C SER A 118 -2.99 -10.79 -6.43
N ALA A 119 -2.32 -9.79 -7.02
CA ALA A 119 -1.68 -8.71 -6.29
C ALA A 119 -2.69 -7.58 -6.01
N PHE A 120 -3.06 -7.42 -4.74
CA PHE A 120 -4.06 -6.46 -4.28
C PHE A 120 -3.39 -5.20 -3.73
N PHE A 121 -3.45 -4.11 -4.51
CA PHE A 121 -2.91 -2.80 -4.12
C PHE A 121 -3.68 -1.65 -4.80
N GLU A 122 -5.01 -1.63 -4.73
CA GLU A 122 -5.77 -0.58 -5.42
C GLU A 122 -5.57 0.79 -4.71
N PRO A 123 -5.15 1.85 -5.45
CA PRO A 123 -5.16 3.21 -4.93
C PRO A 123 -6.58 3.58 -4.50
N ASP A 124 -6.72 4.27 -3.37
CA ASP A 124 -8.01 4.80 -2.95
C ASP A 124 -8.49 5.80 -4.03
N ASP A 125 -9.49 5.38 -4.81
CA ASP A 125 -10.12 6.19 -5.85
C ASP A 125 -11.09 7.24 -5.26
N GLY A 126 -11.14 7.38 -3.92
CA GLY A 126 -11.95 8.40 -3.26
C GLY A 126 -13.45 8.20 -3.47
N LYS A 127 -13.90 6.98 -3.82
CA LYS A 127 -15.32 6.65 -3.93
C LYS A 127 -15.92 6.49 -2.53
N PHE A 128 -16.23 7.61 -1.89
CA PHE A 128 -17.04 7.63 -0.67
C PHE A 128 -18.49 7.31 -1.02
N ALA A 129 -18.97 6.13 -0.62
CA ALA A 129 -20.41 5.93 -0.45
C ALA A 129 -20.86 6.71 0.78
N LYS A 130 -21.97 7.47 0.67
CA LYS A 130 -22.57 8.16 1.83
C LYS A 130 -23.02 7.13 2.87
N GLY A 131 -22.48 7.21 4.08
CA GLY A 131 -22.84 6.34 5.20
C GLY A 131 -21.60 6.00 6.03
N PHE A 132 -21.78 5.83 7.34
CA PHE A 132 -20.71 5.48 8.26
C PHE A 132 -20.07 4.14 7.85
N LYS A 133 -18.92 4.20 7.18
CA LYS A 133 -18.04 3.04 6.96
C LYS A 133 -16.70 3.42 7.58
N GLN A 134 -16.29 2.58 8.52
CA GLN A 134 -15.07 2.66 9.33
C GLN A 134 -13.95 3.36 8.57
N SER A 135 -13.44 4.44 9.14
CA SER A 135 -12.36 5.23 8.57
C SER A 135 -11.15 4.32 8.32
N ASP A 136 -10.76 4.19 7.05
CA ASP A 136 -9.55 3.50 6.58
C ASP A 136 -8.31 4.19 7.18
N PHE A 137 -8.02 3.91 8.44
CA PHE A 137 -6.75 4.23 9.07
C PHE A 137 -5.90 2.96 9.03
N GLU A 138 -4.74 3.11 8.41
CA GLU A 138 -3.54 2.26 8.49
C GLU A 138 -3.24 1.21 7.40
N TYR A 139 -4.18 0.65 6.64
CA TYR A 139 -3.81 -0.30 5.57
C TYR A 139 -4.60 -0.06 4.28
N GLY A 140 -4.15 -0.63 3.14
CA GLY A 140 -4.79 -0.44 1.83
C GLY A 140 -6.30 -0.70 1.85
N SER A 141 -7.03 -0.27 0.81
CA SER A 141 -8.50 -0.33 0.79
C SER A 141 -9.01 -1.64 1.39
N PHE A 142 -9.84 -1.59 2.44
CA PHE A 142 -10.39 -2.76 3.11
C PHE A 142 -11.01 -3.76 2.12
N ALA A 143 -11.53 -3.28 0.99
CA ALA A 143 -12.02 -4.11 -0.10
C ALA A 143 -10.93 -4.99 -0.74
N SER A 144 -9.71 -4.46 -0.93
CA SER A 144 -8.54 -5.19 -1.41
C SER A 144 -8.08 -6.24 -0.40
N TRP A 145 -8.06 -5.90 0.89
CA TRP A 145 -7.79 -6.87 1.96
C TRP A 145 -8.86 -7.97 2.01
N LYS A 146 -10.15 -7.65 1.85
CA LYS A 146 -11.24 -8.64 1.79
C LYS A 146 -11.12 -9.56 0.57
N LYS A 147 -10.64 -9.07 -0.59
CA LYS A 147 -10.35 -9.89 -1.77
C LYS A 147 -9.16 -10.83 -1.53
N PHE A 148 -8.11 -10.33 -0.87
CA PHE A 148 -6.96 -11.10 -0.43
C PHE A 148 -7.39 -12.25 0.50
N GLN A 149 -8.14 -11.94 1.56
CA GLN A 149 -8.72 -12.93 2.49
C GLN A 149 -9.57 -14.00 1.77
N LYS A 150 -10.40 -13.58 0.80
CA LYS A 150 -11.18 -14.53 -0.01
C LYS A 150 -10.31 -15.47 -0.84
N SER A 151 -9.19 -14.98 -1.35
CA SER A 151 -8.25 -15.80 -2.13
C SER A 151 -7.58 -16.84 -1.24
N ILE A 152 -7.14 -16.43 -0.03
CA ILE A 152 -6.61 -17.33 1.00
C ILE A 152 -7.60 -18.44 1.36
N PHE A 153 -8.90 -18.13 1.49
CA PHE A 153 -9.91 -19.15 1.76
C PHE A 153 -10.03 -20.21 0.66
N GLY A 154 -9.80 -19.83 -0.60
CA GLY A 154 -9.73 -20.78 -1.72
C GLY A 154 -8.51 -21.68 -1.58
N PHE A 155 -7.34 -21.07 -1.39
CA PHE A 155 -6.07 -21.78 -1.32
C PHE A 155 -6.02 -22.76 -0.15
N ALA A 156 -6.51 -22.34 1.01
CA ALA A 156 -6.53 -23.17 2.21
C ALA A 156 -7.35 -24.44 2.02
N LYS A 157 -8.40 -24.43 1.18
CA LYS A 157 -9.20 -25.63 0.93
C LYS A 157 -8.56 -26.59 -0.07
N GLU A 158 -7.82 -26.04 -1.03
CA GLU A 158 -7.27 -26.78 -2.16
C GLU A 158 -5.84 -27.29 -1.91
N ASN A 159 -5.14 -26.71 -0.93
CA ASN A 159 -3.73 -27.02 -0.65
C ASN A 159 -3.52 -27.54 0.78
N ASP A 160 -2.53 -28.42 0.92
CA ASP A 160 -2.14 -29.02 2.20
C ASP A 160 -1.30 -28.09 3.08
N PHE A 161 -0.57 -27.16 2.47
CA PHE A 161 0.28 -26.19 3.14
C PHE A 161 0.09 -24.77 2.60
N ILE A 162 0.24 -23.78 3.48
CA ILE A 162 0.24 -22.36 3.14
C ILE A 162 1.53 -21.73 3.66
N VAL A 163 2.26 -21.09 2.75
CA VAL A 163 3.39 -20.22 3.08
C VAL A 163 2.84 -18.81 3.31
N ILE A 164 3.11 -18.26 4.48
CA ILE A 164 2.81 -16.88 4.85
C ILE A 164 4.15 -16.17 4.98
N THR A 165 4.33 -15.05 4.30
CA THR A 165 5.58 -14.27 4.37
C THR A 165 5.34 -12.78 4.17
N ASP A 166 6.37 -12.00 4.49
CA ASP A 166 6.40 -10.53 4.43
C ASP A 166 7.82 -10.10 4.03
N VAL A 167 7.98 -8.88 3.52
CA VAL A 167 9.28 -8.32 3.17
C VAL A 167 9.83 -7.50 4.34
N ALA A 168 11.06 -7.81 4.76
CA ALA A 168 11.67 -7.13 5.90
C ALA A 168 11.96 -5.65 5.59
N ASN A 169 11.40 -4.74 6.41
CA ASN A 169 11.56 -3.28 6.31
C ASN A 169 11.40 -2.77 4.86
N PHE A 170 10.37 -3.26 4.18
CA PHE A 170 10.22 -3.13 2.73
C PHE A 170 10.49 -1.71 2.21
N TYR A 171 9.73 -0.72 2.69
CA TYR A 171 9.83 0.66 2.23
C TYR A 171 11.22 1.26 2.44
N ASP A 172 11.89 0.93 3.54
CA ASP A 172 13.19 1.52 3.92
C ASP A 172 14.33 1.01 3.03
N PHE A 173 14.17 -0.15 2.38
CA PHE A 173 15.18 -0.76 1.51
C PHE A 173 14.88 -0.65 0.01
N ILE A 174 13.78 0.00 -0.40
CA ILE A 174 13.51 0.23 -1.83
C ILE A 174 14.59 1.15 -2.41
N ASN A 175 15.39 0.59 -3.32
CA ASN A 175 16.40 1.31 -4.08
C ASN A 175 15.76 1.96 -5.33
N PHE A 176 15.91 3.28 -5.46
CA PHE A 176 15.30 4.03 -6.55
C PHE A 176 15.93 3.79 -7.91
N GLN A 177 17.19 3.35 -7.99
CA GLN A 177 17.80 2.92 -9.24
C GLN A 177 17.15 1.62 -9.74
N HIS A 178 16.91 0.66 -8.84
CA HIS A 178 16.17 -0.56 -9.19
C HIS A 178 14.73 -0.24 -9.59
N LEU A 179 14.04 0.61 -8.82
CA LEU A 179 12.69 1.06 -9.15
C LEU A 179 12.63 1.71 -10.54
N ARG A 180 13.56 2.63 -10.84
CA ARG A 180 13.64 3.30 -12.15
C ARG A 180 13.79 2.30 -13.27
N ASN A 181 14.70 1.33 -13.13
CA ASN A 181 14.94 0.31 -14.14
C ASN A 181 13.71 -0.58 -14.35
N ILE A 182 13.05 -1.02 -13.27
CA ILE A 182 11.84 -1.85 -13.33
C ILE A 182 10.72 -1.08 -14.03
N VAL A 183 10.41 0.14 -13.57
CA VAL A 183 9.34 0.96 -14.15
C VAL A 183 9.60 1.27 -15.62
N SER A 184 10.84 1.62 -15.98
CA SER A 184 11.23 1.88 -17.38
C SER A 184 11.18 0.63 -18.26
N SER A 185 11.36 -0.57 -17.71
CA SER A 185 11.29 -1.83 -18.46
C SER A 185 9.84 -2.31 -18.69
N LEU A 186 8.94 -1.97 -17.77
CA LEU A 186 7.56 -2.42 -17.79
C LEU A 186 6.65 -1.50 -18.59
N ALA A 187 6.89 -0.20 -18.49
CA ALA A 187 5.98 0.82 -18.97
C ALA A 187 6.71 1.79 -19.91
N GLU A 188 6.05 2.12 -21.02
CA GLU A 188 6.51 3.13 -21.98
C GLU A 188 6.28 4.53 -21.39
N ILE A 189 7.10 4.88 -20.40
CA ILE A 189 7.03 6.15 -19.69
C ILE A 189 8.12 7.07 -20.21
N ARG A 190 7.74 8.33 -20.41
CA ARG A 190 8.65 9.40 -20.81
C ARG A 190 9.74 9.57 -19.76
N GLU A 191 11.00 9.59 -20.19
CA GLU A 191 12.18 9.73 -19.33
C GLU A 191 12.05 10.94 -18.38
N SER A 192 11.60 12.08 -18.91
CA SER A 192 11.33 13.32 -18.17
C SER A 192 10.41 13.12 -16.95
N THR A 193 9.37 12.29 -17.10
CA THR A 193 8.38 12.01 -16.06
C THR A 193 8.97 11.12 -14.97
N LEU A 194 9.72 10.09 -15.40
CA LEU A 194 10.36 9.14 -14.49
C LEU A 194 11.49 9.81 -13.70
N ASP A 195 12.32 10.63 -14.34
CA ASP A 195 13.40 11.36 -13.68
C ASP A 195 12.85 12.37 -12.67
N LEU A 196 11.77 13.08 -13.01
CA LEU A 196 11.10 13.97 -12.06
C LEU A 196 10.50 13.19 -10.88
N LEU A 197 9.89 12.03 -11.12
CA LEU A 197 9.37 11.16 -10.06
C LEU A 197 10.49 10.71 -9.11
N ILE A 198 11.59 10.20 -9.64
CA ILE A 198 12.75 9.76 -8.85
C ILE A 198 13.37 10.95 -8.11
N HIS A 199 13.43 12.13 -8.74
CA HIS A 199 13.86 13.35 -8.08
C HIS A 199 12.96 13.68 -6.87
N VAL A 200 11.63 13.69 -7.04
CA VAL A 200 10.71 13.97 -5.92
C VAL A 200 10.87 12.96 -4.79
N LEU A 201 10.93 11.66 -5.10
CA LEU A 201 11.13 10.62 -4.09
C LEU A 201 12.43 10.81 -3.30
N ASN A 202 13.55 11.03 -4.00
CA ASN A 202 14.85 11.30 -3.38
C ASN A 202 14.81 12.48 -2.41
N ARG A 203 14.13 13.57 -2.78
CA ARG A 203 14.04 14.76 -1.92
C ARG A 203 13.13 14.56 -0.70
N LEU A 204 12.26 13.55 -0.73
CA LEU A 204 11.39 13.18 0.39
C LEU A 204 12.03 12.13 1.32
N THR A 205 13.01 11.37 0.82
CA THR A 205 13.78 10.40 1.60
C THR A 205 14.43 11.05 2.82
N TRP A 206 14.50 10.28 3.90
CA TRP A 206 15.13 10.72 5.13
C TRP A 206 16.66 10.67 5.02
N THR A 207 17.27 11.84 5.16
CA THR A 207 18.71 12.02 5.25
C THR A 207 19.01 12.66 6.60
N PRO A 208 19.37 11.87 7.63
CA PRO A 208 19.68 12.43 8.94
C PRO A 208 20.98 13.23 8.91
N ASP A 209 21.00 14.33 9.67
CA ASP A 209 22.16 15.17 9.93
C ASP A 209 22.91 15.60 8.65
N PHE A 210 24.16 15.15 8.51
CA PHE A 210 25.04 15.40 7.39
C PHE A 210 25.28 14.14 6.56
N MET A 211 24.43 13.11 6.72
CA MET A 211 24.55 11.89 5.93
C MET A 211 24.34 12.18 4.44
N PRO A 212 25.09 11.50 3.56
CA PRO A 212 24.91 11.64 2.14
C PRO A 212 23.52 11.16 1.74
N LEU A 213 22.95 11.80 0.72
CA LEU A 213 21.69 11.36 0.13
C LEU A 213 21.86 9.96 -0.46
N THR A 214 21.25 8.97 0.17
CA THR A 214 21.13 7.62 -0.35
C THR A 214 19.86 7.53 -1.20
N GLN A 215 19.96 7.00 -2.41
CA GLN A 215 18.80 6.79 -3.30
C GLN A 215 17.99 5.55 -2.89
N VAL A 216 17.80 5.37 -1.58
CA VAL A 216 17.20 4.19 -0.95
C VAL A 216 16.27 4.66 0.15
N GLY A 217 15.10 4.03 0.27
CA GLY A 217 14.11 4.36 1.28
C GLY A 217 12.96 5.17 0.69
N MET A 218 11.91 4.46 0.30
CA MET A 218 10.65 5.02 -0.15
C MET A 218 9.98 5.76 1.02
N PRO A 219 9.61 7.05 0.86
CA PRO A 219 8.93 7.78 1.93
C PRO A 219 7.60 7.09 2.31
N GLN A 220 7.47 6.75 3.59
CA GLN A 220 6.25 6.16 4.14
C GLN A 220 5.25 7.29 4.40
N ILE A 221 4.22 7.36 3.57
CA ILE A 221 3.21 8.43 3.57
C ILE A 221 1.83 7.80 3.70
N GLU A 222 0.87 8.54 4.22
CA GLU A 222 -0.49 8.04 4.43
C GLU A 222 -1.30 7.90 3.13
N THR A 223 -0.76 8.38 2.01
CA THR A 223 -1.44 8.38 0.70
C THR A 223 -1.04 7.20 -0.19
N SER A 224 -1.68 7.08 -1.36
CA SER A 224 -1.53 5.95 -2.26
C SER A 224 -0.30 6.01 -3.17
N ALA A 225 0.27 7.19 -3.42
CA ALA A 225 1.26 7.36 -4.49
C ALA A 225 2.47 6.43 -4.37
N THR A 226 3.05 6.31 -3.17
CA THR A 226 4.25 5.49 -2.94
C THR A 226 3.94 3.99 -2.95
N ARG A 227 2.71 3.61 -2.58
CA ARG A 227 2.24 2.21 -2.59
C ARG A 227 2.22 1.64 -3.99
N VAL A 228 1.78 2.43 -4.99
CA VAL A 228 1.79 2.02 -6.40
C VAL A 228 3.20 1.67 -6.87
N LEU A 229 4.17 2.51 -6.51
CA LEU A 229 5.55 2.37 -6.93
C LEU A 229 6.25 1.22 -6.20
N ALA A 230 6.01 1.10 -4.89
CA ALA A 230 6.48 -0.01 -4.09
C ALA A 230 5.96 -1.35 -4.65
N ASN A 231 4.70 -1.40 -5.06
CA ASN A 231 4.13 -2.61 -5.64
C ASN A 231 4.82 -3.07 -6.93
N ALA A 232 5.31 -2.14 -7.76
CA ALA A 232 6.05 -2.48 -8.98
C ALA A 232 7.36 -3.24 -8.67
N MET A 233 8.00 -2.98 -7.52
CA MET A 233 9.20 -3.69 -7.08
C MET A 233 8.97 -5.18 -6.89
N LEU A 234 7.72 -5.59 -6.59
CA LEU A 234 7.36 -6.97 -6.27
C LEU A 234 6.83 -7.75 -7.47
N TYR A 235 6.75 -7.15 -8.67
CA TYR A 235 6.26 -7.83 -9.88
C TYR A 235 7.13 -9.02 -10.29
N GLU A 236 8.43 -8.99 -10.05
CA GLU A 236 9.29 -10.14 -10.35
C GLU A 236 8.95 -11.35 -9.46
N VAL A 237 8.65 -11.10 -8.18
CA VAL A 237 8.17 -12.13 -7.24
C VAL A 237 6.79 -12.63 -7.65
N ASP A 238 5.88 -11.72 -8.00
CA ASP A 238 4.54 -12.09 -8.49
C ASP A 238 4.63 -13.02 -9.70
N LYS A 239 5.51 -12.71 -10.66
CA LYS A 239 5.72 -13.51 -11.87
C LYS A 239 6.27 -14.90 -11.54
N LEU A 240 7.20 -15.00 -10.59
CA LEU A 240 7.76 -16.27 -10.12
C LEU A 240 6.69 -17.13 -9.42
N CYS A 241 5.88 -16.51 -8.55
CA CYS A 241 4.81 -17.19 -7.83
C CYS A 241 3.70 -17.67 -8.77
N GLU A 242 3.28 -16.85 -9.73
CA GLU A 242 2.29 -17.26 -10.74
C GLU A 242 2.78 -18.41 -11.61
N HIS A 243 4.07 -18.44 -11.96
CA HIS A 243 4.63 -19.55 -12.73
C HIS A 243 4.71 -20.86 -11.91
N SER A 244 5.01 -20.76 -10.62
CA SER A 244 5.33 -21.92 -9.77
C SER A 244 4.11 -22.51 -9.04
N ALA A 245 3.16 -21.66 -8.65
CA ALA A 245 2.04 -22.01 -7.78
C ALA A 245 0.68 -21.71 -8.40
N VAL A 246 0.63 -21.44 -9.72
CA VAL A 246 -0.53 -21.16 -10.58
C VAL A 246 -1.85 -21.06 -9.82
N SER A 247 -2.35 -19.83 -9.66
CA SER A 247 -3.60 -19.47 -8.98
C SER A 247 -3.66 -19.62 -7.45
N ASN A 248 -2.69 -20.24 -6.77
CA ASN A 248 -2.62 -20.30 -5.30
C ASN A 248 -1.75 -19.19 -4.68
N TYR A 249 -1.64 -18.05 -5.35
CA TYR A 249 -0.87 -16.91 -4.87
C TYR A 249 -1.77 -15.73 -4.61
N ALA A 250 -1.59 -15.07 -3.47
CA ALA A 250 -2.17 -13.76 -3.22
C ALA A 250 -1.14 -12.86 -2.53
N ARG A 251 -1.18 -11.58 -2.85
CA ARG A 251 -0.34 -10.57 -2.21
C ARG A 251 -1.15 -9.35 -1.85
N PHE A 252 -0.93 -8.82 -0.66
CA PHE A 252 -1.44 -7.53 -0.23
C PHE A 252 -0.27 -6.67 0.25
N MET A 253 0.15 -5.70 -0.58
CA MET A 253 1.37 -4.93 -0.36
C MET A 253 2.61 -5.85 -0.24
N ASP A 254 3.29 -5.84 0.90
CA ASP A 254 4.45 -6.67 1.24
C ASP A 254 4.08 -8.05 1.79
N ASP A 255 2.86 -8.23 2.31
CA ASP A 255 2.36 -9.52 2.79
C ASP A 255 2.00 -10.45 1.61
N MET A 256 2.55 -11.65 1.61
CA MET A 256 2.41 -12.64 0.54
C MET A 256 2.02 -14.00 1.09
N ASP A 257 1.00 -14.60 0.48
CA ASP A 257 0.53 -15.95 0.80
C ASP A 257 0.57 -16.85 -0.44
N VAL A 258 1.14 -18.05 -0.27
CA VAL A 258 1.24 -19.06 -1.33
C VAL A 258 0.72 -20.41 -0.83
N GLY A 259 -0.29 -20.96 -1.47
CA GLY A 259 -0.76 -22.34 -1.25
C GLY A 259 0.06 -23.36 -2.05
N VAL A 260 0.45 -24.45 -1.40
CA VAL A 260 1.24 -25.53 -2.02
C VAL A 260 0.85 -26.91 -1.48
N GLU A 261 1.04 -27.94 -2.32
CA GLU A 261 0.67 -29.33 -2.03
C GLU A 261 1.63 -30.05 -1.06
N SER A 262 2.87 -29.58 -0.91
CA SER A 262 3.87 -30.29 -0.10
C SER A 262 4.85 -29.35 0.60
N ILE A 263 5.39 -29.82 1.72
CA ILE A 263 6.40 -29.09 2.49
C ILE A 263 7.69 -28.84 1.69
N GLN A 264 8.05 -29.74 0.77
CA GLN A 264 9.23 -29.58 -0.09
C GLN A 264 9.02 -28.43 -1.08
N LYS A 265 7.84 -28.37 -1.72
CA LYS A 265 7.44 -27.24 -2.59
C LYS A 265 7.37 -25.93 -1.78
N ALA A 266 6.86 -25.98 -0.54
CA ALA A 266 6.82 -24.82 0.36
C ALA A 266 8.22 -24.25 0.66
N LYS A 267 9.20 -25.12 0.95
CA LYS A 267 10.58 -24.68 1.18
C LYS A 267 11.24 -24.15 -0.11
N ALA A 268 10.96 -24.77 -1.25
CA ALA A 268 11.46 -24.33 -2.53
C ALA A 268 10.94 -22.93 -2.89
N ILE A 269 9.63 -22.67 -2.75
CA ILE A 269 9.05 -21.37 -3.07
C ILE A 269 9.60 -20.27 -2.15
N VAL A 270 9.74 -20.52 -0.84
CA VAL A 270 10.33 -19.55 0.10
C VAL A 270 11.76 -19.18 -0.31
N ARG A 271 12.58 -20.18 -0.66
CA ARG A 271 13.95 -19.95 -1.14
C ARG A 271 13.95 -19.11 -2.42
N ASP A 272 13.13 -19.48 -3.39
CA ASP A 272 13.12 -18.83 -4.69
C ASP A 272 12.59 -17.38 -4.60
N MET A 273 11.62 -17.13 -3.72
CA MET A 273 11.16 -15.78 -3.37
C MET A 273 12.28 -14.96 -2.68
N ASP A 274 12.99 -15.50 -1.68
CA ASP A 274 14.08 -14.78 -1.01
C ASP A 274 15.23 -14.47 -1.98
N LEU A 275 15.63 -15.42 -2.84
CA LEU A 275 16.67 -15.20 -3.85
C LEU A 275 16.25 -14.14 -4.89
N THR A 276 14.97 -14.13 -5.29
CA THR A 276 14.43 -13.12 -6.20
C THR A 276 14.48 -11.74 -5.56
N LEU A 277 14.04 -11.60 -4.31
CA LEU A 277 14.12 -10.35 -3.55
C LEU A 277 15.57 -9.92 -3.32
N GLN A 278 16.46 -10.86 -3.02
CA GLN A 278 17.88 -10.60 -2.80
C GLN A 278 18.55 -9.98 -4.04
N SER A 279 18.13 -10.38 -5.24
CA SER A 279 18.60 -9.76 -6.50
C SER A 279 18.25 -8.27 -6.64
N ARG A 280 17.38 -7.76 -5.76
CA ARG A 280 16.95 -6.35 -5.64
C ARG A 280 17.30 -5.74 -4.29
N GLN A 281 18.18 -6.37 -3.52
CA GLN A 281 18.61 -5.92 -2.17
C GLN A 281 17.47 -5.94 -1.13
N LEU A 282 16.41 -6.71 -1.37
CA LEU A 282 15.31 -6.95 -0.44
C LEU A 282 15.44 -8.35 0.16
N ARG A 283 14.82 -8.61 1.31
CA ARG A 283 14.83 -9.92 1.98
C ARG A 283 13.48 -10.25 2.59
N LEU A 284 13.16 -11.53 2.69
CA LEU A 284 11.98 -11.97 3.45
C LEU A 284 12.19 -11.74 4.95
N ASN A 285 11.10 -11.45 5.64
CA ASN A 285 11.09 -11.35 7.09
C ASN A 285 11.02 -12.75 7.70
N SER A 286 12.18 -13.25 8.15
CA SER A 286 12.29 -14.59 8.73
C SER A 286 11.35 -14.83 9.93
N SER A 287 11.10 -13.80 10.75
CA SER A 287 10.22 -13.92 11.93
C SER A 287 8.74 -14.07 11.58
N LYS A 288 8.31 -13.49 10.45
CA LYS A 288 6.93 -13.57 9.95
C LYS A 288 6.74 -14.68 8.93
N THR A 289 7.83 -15.19 8.36
CA THR A 289 7.77 -16.26 7.36
C THR A 289 7.47 -17.59 8.04
N GLN A 290 6.32 -18.18 7.72
CA GLN A 290 5.84 -19.42 8.31
C GLN A 290 5.30 -20.35 7.22
N ILE A 291 5.48 -21.65 7.42
CA ILE A 291 4.83 -22.67 6.61
C ILE A 291 3.83 -23.38 7.51
N LEU A 292 2.55 -23.17 7.25
CA LEU A 292 1.46 -23.71 8.03
C LEU A 292 0.85 -24.91 7.31
N SER A 293 0.44 -25.92 8.08
CA SER A 293 -0.47 -26.94 7.56
C SER A 293 -1.84 -26.31 7.27
N GLN A 294 -2.65 -26.96 6.45
CA GLN A 294 -4.03 -26.54 6.21
C GLN A 294 -4.78 -26.26 7.53
N LYS A 295 -4.70 -27.19 8.50
CA LYS A 295 -5.38 -27.04 9.79
C LYS A 295 -4.91 -25.81 10.58
N ASP A 296 -3.61 -25.53 10.54
CA ASP A 296 -3.04 -24.39 11.25
C ASP A 296 -3.36 -23.09 10.53
N ALA A 297 -3.34 -23.08 9.19
CA ALA A 297 -3.76 -21.94 8.39
C ALA A 297 -5.24 -21.58 8.63
N PHE A 298 -6.12 -22.58 8.74
CA PHE A 298 -7.54 -22.37 9.06
C PHE A 298 -7.74 -21.64 10.41
N LYS A 299 -6.91 -21.98 11.40
CA LYS A 299 -6.91 -21.32 12.71
C LYS A 299 -6.24 -19.95 12.64
N HIS A 300 -5.15 -19.83 11.88
CA HIS A 300 -4.36 -18.62 11.75
C HIS A 300 -5.17 -17.48 11.14
N PHE A 301 -5.90 -17.77 10.06
CA PHE A 301 -6.75 -16.80 9.36
C PHE A 301 -8.18 -16.70 9.92
N CYS A 302 -8.45 -17.33 11.08
CA CYS A 302 -9.77 -17.33 11.74
C CYS A 302 -10.92 -17.59 10.75
N ILE A 303 -10.76 -18.60 9.88
CA ILE A 303 -11.65 -18.80 8.71
C ILE A 303 -13.11 -19.01 9.15
N SER A 304 -13.33 -19.77 10.22
CA SER A 304 -14.66 -20.05 10.79
C SER A 304 -15.37 -18.79 11.31
N GLU A 305 -14.63 -17.93 11.97
CA GLU A 305 -15.07 -16.68 12.57
C GLU A 305 -15.40 -15.69 11.46
N ASN A 306 -14.52 -15.54 10.49
CA ASN A 306 -14.71 -14.70 9.32
C ASN A 306 -15.93 -15.12 8.49
N LEU A 307 -16.18 -16.42 8.32
CA LEU A 307 -17.41 -16.92 7.68
C LEU A 307 -18.66 -16.59 8.50
N SER A 308 -18.57 -16.65 9.83
CA SER A 308 -19.68 -16.27 10.71
C SER A 308 -20.01 -14.78 10.58
N LEU A 309 -18.98 -13.92 10.56
CA LEU A 309 -19.13 -12.47 10.42
C LEU A 309 -19.74 -12.10 9.07
N ASN A 310 -19.26 -12.68 7.97
CA ASN A 310 -19.81 -12.43 6.63
C ASN A 310 -21.31 -12.78 6.53
N ARG A 311 -21.76 -13.86 7.20
CA ARG A 311 -23.19 -14.21 7.27
C ARG A 311 -23.99 -13.12 7.97
N ILE A 312 -23.48 -12.62 9.10
CA ILE A 312 -24.14 -11.56 9.88
C ILE A 312 -24.18 -10.25 9.09
N GLU A 313 -23.07 -9.87 8.44
CA GLU A 313 -22.99 -8.69 7.55
C GLU A 313 -24.11 -8.74 6.50
N THR A 314 -24.32 -9.90 5.86
CA THR A 314 -25.37 -10.09 4.85
C THR A 314 -26.79 -9.88 5.42
N PHE A 315 -27.04 -10.23 6.69
CA PHE A 315 -28.33 -9.98 7.34
C PHE A 315 -28.53 -8.50 7.66
N VAL A 316 -27.48 -7.84 8.12
CA VAL A 316 -27.48 -6.41 8.48
C VAL A 316 -27.68 -5.53 7.24
N GLU A 317 -26.96 -5.80 6.15
CA GLU A 317 -27.09 -5.06 4.88
C GLU A 317 -28.50 -5.16 4.28
N LYS A 318 -29.20 -6.28 4.50
CA LYS A 318 -30.59 -6.47 4.06
C LYS A 318 -31.62 -5.79 4.96
N GLY A 319 -31.17 -5.08 6.01
CA GLY A 319 -32.04 -4.35 6.94
C GLY A 319 -32.92 -5.24 7.83
N ARG A 320 -32.64 -6.54 7.91
CA ARG A 320 -33.47 -7.51 8.63
C ARG A 320 -32.84 -7.85 9.99
N PHE A 321 -33.67 -7.93 11.04
CA PHE A 321 -33.31 -8.48 12.35
C PHE A 321 -32.08 -7.83 13.03
N LEU A 322 -31.91 -6.51 12.93
CA LEU A 322 -30.77 -5.77 13.49
C LEU A 322 -30.52 -6.03 14.98
N LYS A 323 -31.59 -6.07 15.80
CA LYS A 323 -31.48 -6.38 17.24
C LYS A 323 -30.98 -7.81 17.50
N PHE A 324 -31.39 -8.77 16.68
CA PHE A 324 -30.97 -10.16 16.79
C PHE A 324 -29.52 -10.35 16.31
N ALA A 325 -29.15 -9.71 15.20
CA ALA A 325 -27.78 -9.67 14.69
C ALA A 325 -26.82 -9.06 15.73
N SER A 326 -27.21 -7.95 16.36
CA SER A 326 -26.46 -7.32 17.45
C SER A 326 -26.25 -8.29 18.62
N ARG A 327 -27.31 -8.97 19.08
CA ARG A 327 -27.19 -9.96 20.16
C ARG A 327 -26.24 -11.11 19.83
N ILE A 328 -26.28 -11.62 18.59
CA ILE A 328 -25.37 -12.68 18.12
C ILE A 328 -23.92 -12.17 18.08
N LEU A 329 -23.71 -10.95 17.56
CA LEU A 329 -22.39 -10.31 17.53
C LEU A 329 -21.82 -10.15 18.93
N THR A 330 -22.61 -9.64 19.88
CA THR A 330 -22.17 -9.49 21.27
C THR A 330 -21.83 -10.84 21.90
N ALA A 331 -22.68 -11.86 21.70
CA ALA A 331 -22.41 -13.20 22.25
C ALA A 331 -21.15 -13.84 21.65
N LYS A 332 -20.94 -13.71 20.32
CA LYS A 332 -19.71 -14.19 19.66
C LYS A 332 -18.48 -13.40 20.10
N TYR A 333 -18.60 -12.09 20.23
CA TYR A 333 -17.54 -11.22 20.71
C TYR A 333 -17.08 -11.65 22.11
N GLU A 334 -18.00 -11.82 23.07
CA GLU A 334 -17.64 -12.28 24.42
C GLU A 334 -17.02 -13.68 24.41
N ALA A 335 -17.51 -14.59 23.57
CA ALA A 335 -16.93 -15.92 23.42
C ALA A 335 -15.50 -15.88 22.84
N TRP A 336 -15.24 -15.02 21.85
CA TRP A 336 -13.92 -14.86 21.25
C TRP A 336 -12.95 -14.06 22.14
N LEU A 337 -13.50 -13.15 22.95
CA LEU A 337 -12.75 -12.40 23.95
C LEU A 337 -12.21 -13.32 25.03
N ASP A 338 -12.91 -14.43 25.32
CA ASP A 338 -12.55 -15.36 26.39
C ASP A 338 -12.22 -14.59 27.67
N ARG A 339 -13.14 -13.73 28.10
CA ARG A 339 -12.85 -12.62 29.02
C ARG A 339 -12.15 -13.11 30.29
N SER A 340 -10.97 -12.55 30.56
CA SER A 340 -10.23 -12.77 31.81
C SER A 340 -10.93 -12.09 33.00
N VAL A 341 -10.58 -12.53 34.21
CA VAL A 341 -11.05 -11.93 35.47
C VAL A 341 -10.69 -10.43 35.57
N ALA A 342 -9.62 -10.00 34.90
CA ALA A 342 -9.19 -8.59 34.82
C ALA A 342 -9.96 -7.76 33.77
N GLY A 343 -10.92 -8.37 33.06
CA GLY A 343 -11.78 -7.69 32.09
C GLY A 343 -11.20 -7.56 30.68
N GLY A 344 -9.94 -7.95 30.46
CA GLY A 344 -9.28 -8.02 29.14
C GLY A 344 -9.42 -9.38 28.46
N PRO A 345 -8.90 -9.55 27.23
CA PRO A 345 -8.90 -10.84 26.54
C PRO A 345 -8.16 -11.90 27.38
N GLY A 346 -8.76 -13.07 27.56
CA GLY A 346 -8.14 -14.19 28.28
C GLY A 346 -7.16 -14.98 27.41
N GLU A 347 -6.48 -15.96 28.01
CA GLU A 347 -5.35 -16.65 27.38
C GLU A 347 -5.70 -17.37 26.07
N ASN A 348 -6.94 -17.85 25.91
CA ASN A 348 -7.38 -18.50 24.67
C ASN A 348 -8.09 -17.54 23.71
N SER A 349 -8.09 -16.24 24.03
CA SER A 349 -8.73 -15.24 23.20
C SER A 349 -8.17 -15.24 21.79
N LEU A 350 -9.07 -15.20 20.82
CA LEU A 350 -8.69 -15.06 19.41
C LEU A 350 -8.07 -13.68 19.14
N PHE A 351 -8.34 -12.68 19.97
CA PHE A 351 -7.79 -11.32 19.84
C PHE A 351 -6.33 -11.20 20.28
N ILE A 352 -5.78 -12.20 20.98
CA ILE A 352 -4.34 -12.23 21.34
C ILE A 352 -3.49 -12.77 20.19
N LYS A 353 -4.09 -13.56 19.29
CA LYS A 353 -3.42 -14.06 18.09
C LYS A 353 -3.35 -12.89 17.10
N GLY A 354 -2.18 -12.28 16.96
CA GLY A 354 -1.99 -11.01 16.24
C GLY A 354 -2.33 -10.96 14.74
N ASN A 355 -2.96 -11.99 14.18
CA ASN A 355 -3.17 -12.17 12.74
C ASN A 355 -4.64 -12.48 12.37
N GLY A 356 -5.61 -12.27 13.26
CA GLY A 356 -7.05 -12.53 13.06
C GLY A 356 -7.93 -11.30 13.01
#